data_AF-A0A3R6RUV8-F1
#
_entry.id   AF-A0A3R6RUV8-F1
#
_cell.length_a   1.000
_cell.length_b   1.000
_cell.length_c   1.000
_cell.angle_alpha   90.00
_cell.angle_beta   90.00
_cell.angle_gamma   90.00
#
_symmetry.space_group_name_H-M   'P 1'
#
loop_
_entity.id
_entity.type
_entity.pdbx_description
1 polymer ?
#
loop_
_entity_poly.entity_id
_entity_poly.type
_entity_poly.pdbx_seq_one_letter_code
_entity_poly.pdbx_strand_id
1 'polypeptide(L)'
;MKCINTVDAVGHVLCHDITRIVKDVTKDTAFRKGHIVTEEDIPVLLSLGKDHLYVWEKDESMLHENEAAQILCEICENANMHPTEVKEGKIELIADCDGLFRVDVPRLDAINEIDEIMIATRHSHTSVKKGDRLLGTRVIPLVIAKDKMEQVRTVAGTEPLVSLTPFRSMKAGIVTTGNEVYYGRIEDTFTPVIVEKLSAYGIEVCGHILCDDNMDKITETILKLKEDGADMILCTGGMSVDPDDRTPGAIKNTGARIVSYGAPVLPGAMFLLAYFEDGTPVMGLPGCVMYAKATVFDLVLPSVAAGVEVTKKQLSHMGNGGFCLGCKPCHYPNCGFGNCL
;
A
#
# COMPACT_ATOMS: atom_id res chain seq x y z
N MET A 1 33.77 -5.43 18.67
CA MET A 1 34.40 -4.10 18.88
C MET A 1 35.83 -4.29 19.33
N LYS A 2 36.78 -3.66 18.65
CA LYS A 2 38.21 -3.75 18.94
C LYS A 2 38.81 -2.35 18.96
N CYS A 3 39.76 -2.11 19.86
CA CYS A 3 40.58 -0.90 19.85
C CYS A 3 41.82 -1.16 18.98
N ILE A 4 42.03 -0.34 17.96
CA ILE A 4 43.16 -0.44 17.03
C ILE A 4 43.84 0.93 16.87
N ASN A 5 45.08 0.95 16.37
CA ASN A 5 45.72 2.22 16.02
C ASN A 5 44.98 2.84 14.84
N THR A 6 44.86 4.17 14.83
CA THR A 6 44.17 4.88 13.74
C THR A 6 44.78 4.59 12.38
N VAL A 7 46.11 4.45 12.29
CA VAL A 7 46.80 4.14 11.03
C VAL A 7 46.44 2.77 10.43
N ASP A 8 45.97 1.84 11.27
CA ASP A 8 45.56 0.50 10.86
C ASP A 8 44.04 0.41 10.61
N ALA A 9 43.32 1.54 10.70
CA ALA A 9 41.86 1.53 10.73
C ALA A 9 41.18 1.54 9.37
N VAL A 10 41.92 1.68 8.26
CA VAL A 10 41.36 1.71 6.91
C VAL A 10 40.53 0.45 6.63
N GLY A 11 39.31 0.62 6.11
CA GLY A 11 38.35 -0.45 5.84
C GLY A 11 37.51 -0.89 7.05
N HIS A 12 37.82 -0.41 8.26
CA HIS A 12 37.06 -0.70 9.46
C HIS A 12 35.92 0.30 9.72
N VAL A 13 34.90 -0.13 10.47
CA VAL A 13 33.68 0.66 10.72
C VAL A 13 33.77 1.34 12.09
N LEU A 14 33.59 2.67 12.15
CA LEU A 14 33.62 3.43 13.40
C LEU A 14 32.45 3.06 14.33
N CYS A 15 32.74 2.79 15.60
CA CYS A 15 31.70 2.43 16.58
C CYS A 15 30.95 3.63 17.19
N HIS A 16 31.45 4.86 17.05
CA HIS A 16 30.87 6.07 17.64
C HIS A 16 31.21 7.32 16.81
N ASP A 17 30.42 8.38 17.02
CA ASP A 17 30.67 9.68 16.42
C ASP A 17 31.98 10.29 16.94
N ILE A 18 32.75 10.90 16.04
CA ILE A 18 33.95 11.65 16.36
C ILE A 18 33.66 13.12 16.12
N THR A 19 33.51 13.86 17.21
CA THR A 19 33.30 15.31 17.19
C THR A 19 34.62 16.05 17.05
N ARG A 20 34.65 17.02 16.14
CA ARG A 20 35.70 18.02 16.04
C ARG A 20 35.32 19.21 16.93
N ILE A 21 36.23 19.58 17.81
CA ILE A 21 36.07 20.73 18.69
C ILE A 21 37.29 21.63 18.48
N VAL A 22 37.10 22.71 17.71
CA VAL A 22 38.09 23.77 17.56
C VAL A 22 37.56 25.00 18.29
N LYS A 23 38.23 25.37 19.39
CA LYS A 23 37.83 26.49 20.23
C LYS A 23 37.68 27.76 19.39
N ASP A 24 36.54 28.44 19.53
CA ASP A 24 36.17 29.68 18.84
C ASP A 24 36.02 29.58 17.30
N VAL A 25 36.00 28.37 16.73
CA VAL A 25 35.85 28.13 15.27
C VAL A 25 34.66 27.23 14.95
N THR A 26 34.66 25.96 15.40
CA THR A 26 33.59 25.00 15.03
C THR A 26 33.43 23.90 16.08
N LYS A 27 32.19 23.48 16.33
CA LYS A 27 31.82 22.23 17.02
C LYS A 27 30.88 21.42 16.10
N ASP A 28 31.42 20.42 15.42
CA ASP A 28 30.71 19.61 14.44
C ASP A 28 31.14 18.13 14.49
N THR A 29 30.27 17.23 14.02
CA THR A 29 30.57 15.79 13.94
C THR A 29 31.38 15.53 12.68
N ALA A 30 32.71 15.42 12.82
CA ALA A 30 33.63 15.21 11.71
C ALA A 30 33.49 13.81 11.10
N PHE A 31 33.24 12.80 11.92
CA PHE A 31 32.93 11.45 11.47
C PHE A 31 31.73 10.91 12.24
N ARG A 32 30.79 10.28 11.54
CA ARG A 32 29.64 9.63 12.15
C ARG A 32 29.94 8.17 12.47
N LYS A 33 29.27 7.66 13.49
CA LYS A 33 29.15 6.23 13.77
C LYS A 33 28.67 5.50 12.50
N GLY A 34 29.29 4.37 12.18
CA GLY A 34 29.04 3.65 10.92
C GLY A 34 29.92 4.10 9.74
N HIS A 35 30.75 5.14 9.88
CA HIS A 35 31.68 5.51 8.82
C HIS A 35 32.73 4.41 8.59
N ILE A 36 32.96 4.05 7.32
CA ILE A 36 34.06 3.18 6.91
C ILE A 36 35.29 4.06 6.71
N VAL A 37 36.32 3.83 7.52
CA VAL A 37 37.55 4.63 7.47
C VAL A 37 38.28 4.42 6.13
N THR A 38 38.63 5.52 5.48
CA THR A 38 39.41 5.56 4.24
C THR A 38 40.84 6.03 4.51
N GLU A 39 41.75 5.89 3.54
CA GLU A 39 43.13 6.38 3.67
C GLU A 39 43.19 7.90 3.90
N GLU A 40 42.28 8.66 3.29
CA GLU A 40 42.19 10.11 3.42
C GLU A 40 41.73 10.56 4.82
N ASP A 41 41.03 9.69 5.54
CA ASP A 41 40.54 9.99 6.88
C ASP A 41 41.65 9.93 7.93
N ILE A 42 42.70 9.14 7.70
CA ILE A 42 43.75 8.87 8.70
C ILE A 42 44.41 10.16 9.20
N PRO A 43 44.91 11.07 8.33
CA PRO A 43 45.50 12.33 8.80
C PRO A 43 44.50 13.20 9.56
N VAL A 44 43.23 13.20 9.14
CA VAL A 44 42.17 13.99 9.78
C VAL A 44 41.87 13.43 11.17
N LEU A 45 41.70 12.12 11.32
CA LEU A 45 41.46 11.44 12.59
C LEU A 45 42.62 11.67 13.56
N LEU A 46 43.86 11.56 13.10
CA LEU A 46 45.05 11.88 13.90
C LEU A 46 45.08 13.36 14.31
N SER A 47 44.72 14.28 13.41
CA SER A 47 44.62 15.72 13.74
C SER A 47 43.57 16.04 14.79
N LEU A 48 42.55 15.18 14.94
CA LEU A 48 41.52 15.24 15.98
C LEU A 48 41.97 14.61 17.31
N GLY A 49 43.24 14.19 17.43
CA GLY A 49 43.80 13.55 18.61
C GLY A 49 43.30 12.12 18.82
N LYS A 50 42.86 11.44 17.75
CA LYS A 50 42.49 10.03 17.79
C LYS A 50 43.68 9.20 17.35
N ASP A 51 44.53 8.81 18.30
CA ASP A 51 45.62 7.84 18.05
C ASP A 51 45.12 6.40 17.99
N HIS A 52 43.98 6.13 18.64
CA HIS A 52 43.32 4.83 18.66
C HIS A 52 41.84 5.00 18.33
N LEU A 53 41.31 4.03 17.58
CA LEU A 53 39.90 3.96 17.21
C LEU A 53 39.28 2.68 17.74
N TYR A 54 38.03 2.79 18.20
CA TYR A 54 37.20 1.64 18.43
C TYR A 54 36.39 1.35 17.18
N VAL A 55 36.66 0.20 16.58
CA VAL A 55 36.07 -0.21 15.31
C VAL A 55 35.41 -1.58 15.38
N TRP A 56 34.52 -1.84 14.43
CA TRP A 56 34.14 -3.19 14.05
C TRP A 56 35.05 -3.67 12.92
N GLU A 57 35.55 -4.90 13.06
CA GLU A 57 36.29 -5.56 11.99
C GLU A 57 35.31 -5.96 10.89
N LYS A 58 35.53 -5.44 9.68
CA LYS A 58 34.87 -5.95 8.47
C LYS A 58 35.65 -7.18 8.04
N ASP A 59 35.35 -8.32 8.66
CA ASP A 59 35.89 -9.61 8.20
C ASP A 59 35.05 -10.14 7.02
N GLU A 60 35.51 -11.23 6.38
CA GLU A 60 34.80 -11.83 5.24
C GLU A 60 33.43 -12.42 5.61
N SER A 61 33.06 -12.51 6.89
CA SER A 61 31.78 -13.05 7.37
C SER A 61 30.77 -11.97 7.77
N MET A 62 31.17 -10.70 7.81
CA MET A 62 30.34 -9.56 8.19
C MET A 62 30.05 -8.63 7.01
N LEU A 63 28.91 -7.95 7.05
CA LEU A 63 28.51 -6.90 6.12
C LEU A 63 28.31 -5.59 6.85
N HIS A 64 28.63 -4.48 6.20
CA HIS A 64 28.26 -3.15 6.66
C HIS A 64 26.75 -2.92 6.52
N GLU A 65 26.15 -2.11 7.38
CA GLU A 65 24.71 -1.80 7.36
C GLU A 65 24.20 -1.32 5.99
N ASN A 66 25.02 -0.56 5.25
CA ASN A 66 24.65 -0.10 3.91
C ASN A 66 24.61 -1.23 2.88
N GLU A 67 25.53 -2.20 2.98
CA GLU A 67 25.54 -3.38 2.11
C GLU A 67 24.31 -4.24 2.40
N ALA A 68 23.99 -4.42 3.69
CA ALA A 68 22.80 -5.17 4.09
C ALA A 68 21.49 -4.47 3.69
N ALA A 69 21.41 -3.14 3.83
CA ALA A 69 20.25 -2.36 3.40
C ALA A 69 19.97 -2.51 1.90
N GLN A 70 21.02 -2.59 1.07
CA GLN A 70 20.89 -2.85 -0.36
C GLN A 70 20.28 -4.22 -0.63
N ILE A 71 20.73 -5.28 0.07
CA ILE A 71 20.15 -6.62 -0.06
C ILE A 71 18.67 -6.63 0.32
N LEU A 72 18.30 -5.97 1.42
CA LEU A 72 16.90 -5.85 1.85
C LEU A 72 16.06 -5.05 0.84
N CYS A 73 16.65 -4.05 0.19
CA CYS A 73 15.98 -3.31 -0.86
C CYS A 73 15.75 -4.18 -2.10
N GLU A 74 16.76 -4.93 -2.55
CA GLU A 74 16.71 -5.79 -3.74
C GLU A 74 15.59 -6.84 -3.68
N ILE A 75 15.36 -7.44 -2.50
CA ILE A 75 14.27 -8.43 -2.34
C ILE A 75 12.87 -7.79 -2.33
N CYS A 76 12.79 -6.47 -2.12
CA CYS A 76 11.54 -5.72 -2.11
C CYS A 76 11.25 -5.09 -3.48
N GLU A 77 12.26 -4.50 -4.10
CA GLU A 77 12.14 -3.65 -5.28
C GLU A 77 11.51 -4.38 -6.48
N ASN A 78 10.69 -3.65 -7.23
CA ASN A 78 10.00 -4.14 -8.41
C ASN A 78 9.84 -2.99 -9.42
N ALA A 79 9.10 -3.22 -10.50
CA ALA A 79 8.71 -2.18 -11.43
C ALA A 79 7.87 -1.08 -10.74
N ASN A 80 7.96 0.14 -11.30
CA ASN A 80 7.22 1.34 -10.89
C ASN A 80 7.59 1.91 -9.52
N MET A 81 8.77 1.57 -8.99
CA MET A 81 9.33 2.20 -7.80
C MET A 81 10.85 2.33 -7.94
N HIS A 82 11.43 3.24 -7.18
CA HIS A 82 12.87 3.43 -7.12
C HIS A 82 13.37 3.60 -5.67
N PRO A 83 14.61 3.20 -5.37
CA PRO A 83 15.22 3.39 -4.07
C PRO A 83 15.78 4.81 -3.88
N THR A 84 15.77 5.27 -2.63
CA THR A 84 16.60 6.41 -2.22
C THR A 84 18.07 6.00 -2.13
N GLU A 85 18.96 7.00 -2.10
CA GLU A 85 20.33 6.75 -1.67
C GLU A 85 20.38 6.16 -0.26
N VAL A 86 21.35 5.29 -0.02
CA VAL A 86 21.55 4.71 1.31
C VAL A 86 22.05 5.77 2.28
N LYS A 87 21.34 5.92 3.40
CA LYS A 87 21.70 6.90 4.44
C LYS A 87 21.57 6.25 5.81
N GLU A 88 22.70 6.09 6.50
CA GLU A 88 22.75 5.46 7.83
C GLU A 88 22.11 4.05 7.81
N GLY A 89 22.49 3.20 6.86
CA GLY A 89 21.93 1.84 6.73
C GLY A 89 20.44 1.78 6.43
N LYS A 90 19.84 2.88 5.95
CA LYS A 90 18.42 2.94 5.57
C LYS A 90 18.27 3.22 4.07
N ILE A 91 17.38 2.47 3.43
CA ILE A 91 16.88 2.73 2.07
C ILE A 91 15.35 2.80 2.12
N GLU A 92 14.76 3.77 1.43
CA GLU A 92 13.30 3.86 1.24
C GLU A 92 12.96 3.58 -0.24
N LEU A 93 11.84 2.90 -0.50
CA LEU A 93 11.30 2.78 -1.86
C LEU A 93 10.21 3.83 -2.08
N ILE A 94 10.28 4.53 -3.21
CA ILE A 94 9.38 5.61 -3.61
C ILE A 94 8.58 5.19 -4.85
N ALA A 95 7.29 5.50 -4.88
CA ALA A 95 6.41 5.22 -6.01
C ALA A 95 6.74 6.08 -7.25
N ASP A 96 6.84 5.47 -8.43
CA ASP A 96 7.00 6.17 -9.71
C ASP A 96 5.69 6.51 -10.41
N CYS A 97 4.59 5.91 -9.98
CA CYS A 97 3.26 6.10 -10.54
C CYS A 97 2.18 6.05 -9.47
N ASP A 98 0.98 6.51 -9.84
CA ASP A 98 -0.24 6.25 -9.09
C ASP A 98 -0.62 4.78 -9.26
N GLY A 99 -1.01 4.10 -8.17
CA GLY A 99 -1.35 2.69 -8.27
C GLY A 99 -1.73 2.02 -6.96
N LEU A 100 -1.89 0.71 -7.04
CA LEU A 100 -2.15 -0.18 -5.92
C LEU A 100 -0.83 -0.75 -5.40
N PHE A 101 -0.48 -0.42 -4.16
CA PHE A 101 0.64 -1.02 -3.44
C PHE A 101 0.19 -2.31 -2.75
N ARG A 102 0.94 -3.39 -2.95
CA ARG A 102 0.69 -4.70 -2.31
C ARG A 102 1.96 -5.28 -1.72
N VAL A 103 1.79 -5.99 -0.63
CA VAL A 103 2.84 -6.64 0.16
C VAL A 103 2.46 -8.10 0.38
N ASP A 104 3.41 -9.00 0.22
CA ASP A 104 3.33 -10.38 0.71
C ASP A 104 3.61 -10.41 2.22
N VAL A 105 2.55 -10.15 3.01
CA VAL A 105 2.65 -10.01 4.46
C VAL A 105 3.24 -11.24 5.15
N PRO A 106 2.83 -12.50 4.83
CA PRO A 106 3.44 -13.67 5.44
C PRO A 106 4.96 -13.79 5.22
N ARG A 107 5.45 -13.47 4.00
CA ARG A 107 6.91 -13.48 3.75
C ARG A 107 7.60 -12.29 4.43
N LEU A 108 6.98 -11.12 4.45
CA LEU A 108 7.50 -9.95 5.18
C LEU A 108 7.67 -10.26 6.67
N ASP A 109 6.66 -10.87 7.30
CA ASP A 109 6.69 -11.25 8.70
C ASP A 109 7.80 -12.26 8.98
N ALA A 110 7.91 -13.32 8.17
CA ALA A 110 8.96 -14.33 8.30
C ALA A 110 10.38 -13.75 8.17
N ILE A 111 10.56 -12.70 7.36
CA ILE A 111 11.85 -12.00 7.23
C ILE A 111 12.12 -11.12 8.46
N ASN A 112 11.11 -10.40 8.93
CA ASN A 112 11.22 -9.56 10.13
C ASN A 112 11.38 -10.36 11.43
N GLU A 113 11.02 -11.64 11.43
CA GLU A 113 11.32 -12.58 12.53
C GLU A 113 12.82 -12.94 12.62
N ILE A 114 13.61 -12.68 11.57
CA ILE A 114 15.06 -12.86 11.62
C ILE A 114 15.68 -11.74 12.45
N ASP A 115 16.38 -12.10 13.52
CA ASP A 115 17.04 -11.16 14.42
C ASP A 115 17.86 -10.11 13.66
N GLU A 116 17.66 -8.84 14.04
CA GLU A 116 18.37 -7.66 13.51
C GLU A 116 17.93 -7.18 12.12
N ILE A 117 16.94 -7.82 11.50
CA ILE A 117 16.34 -7.39 10.24
C ILE A 117 15.15 -6.46 10.50
N MET A 118 15.00 -5.42 9.68
CA MET A 118 13.83 -4.55 9.71
C MET A 118 13.42 -4.11 8.31
N ILE A 119 12.20 -4.49 7.93
CA ILE A 119 11.48 -3.98 6.77
C ILE A 119 10.13 -3.49 7.26
N ALA A 120 9.86 -2.19 7.07
CA ALA A 120 8.59 -1.57 7.44
C ALA A 120 7.89 -1.03 6.19
N THR A 121 6.64 -1.43 5.96
CA THR A 121 5.87 -1.10 4.76
C THR A 121 4.60 -0.31 5.11
N ARG A 122 4.04 0.41 4.13
CA ARG A 122 2.62 0.79 4.17
C ARG A 122 1.74 -0.46 4.14
N HIS A 123 0.51 -0.36 4.61
CA HIS A 123 -0.43 -1.47 4.52
C HIS A 123 -0.62 -1.95 3.08
N SER A 124 -0.70 -3.27 2.91
CA SER A 124 -1.01 -3.90 1.62
C SER A 124 -2.38 -3.45 1.12
N HIS A 125 -2.61 -3.50 -0.20
CA HIS A 125 -3.85 -3.07 -0.87
C HIS A 125 -4.19 -1.58 -0.71
N THR A 126 -3.19 -0.73 -0.49
CA THR A 126 -3.37 0.72 -0.35
C THR A 126 -3.17 1.44 -1.68
N SER A 127 -3.98 2.47 -1.94
CA SER A 127 -3.73 3.39 -3.06
C SER A 127 -2.59 4.34 -2.73
N VAL A 128 -1.68 4.52 -3.68
CA VAL A 128 -0.52 5.41 -3.55
C VAL A 128 -0.44 6.36 -4.73
N LYS A 129 0.19 7.50 -4.51
CA LYS A 129 0.49 8.50 -5.55
C LYS A 129 1.96 8.48 -5.91
N LYS A 130 2.29 8.90 -7.13
CA LYS A 130 3.69 9.12 -7.53
C LYS A 130 4.40 10.02 -6.51
N GLY A 131 5.56 9.59 -6.05
CA GLY A 131 6.36 10.27 -5.02
C GLY A 131 6.06 9.85 -3.59
N ASP A 132 5.03 9.03 -3.34
CA ASP A 132 4.79 8.46 -2.02
C ASP A 132 5.90 7.50 -1.61
N ARG A 133 6.25 7.52 -0.32
CA ARG A 133 7.11 6.51 0.29
C ARG A 133 6.30 5.24 0.53
N LEU A 134 6.83 4.10 0.09
CA LEU A 134 6.15 2.80 0.15
C LEU A 134 6.61 1.98 1.35
N LEU A 135 7.93 1.91 1.55
CA LEU A 135 8.56 1.14 2.61
C LEU A 135 9.95 1.68 2.94
N GLY A 136 10.51 1.22 4.06
CA GLY A 136 11.89 1.42 4.45
C GLY A 136 12.55 0.12 4.90
N THR A 137 13.81 -0.08 4.52
CA THR A 137 14.63 -1.23 4.90
C THR A 137 15.82 -0.77 5.73
N ARG A 138 16.24 -1.59 6.70
CA ARG A 138 17.42 -1.36 7.53
C ARG A 138 17.79 -2.64 8.30
N VAL A 139 19.07 -2.80 8.62
CA VAL A 139 19.51 -3.69 9.72
C VAL A 139 19.75 -2.90 11.01
N ILE A 140 19.46 -3.52 12.16
CA ILE A 140 19.57 -2.84 13.46
C ILE A 140 21.02 -2.50 13.86
N PRO A 141 22.01 -3.42 13.74
CA PRO A 141 23.41 -3.12 14.03
C PRO A 141 24.14 -2.48 12.84
N LEU A 142 25.27 -1.82 13.11
CA LEU A 142 26.15 -1.25 12.07
C LEU A 142 26.80 -2.32 11.17
N VAL A 143 26.93 -3.53 11.70
CA VAL A 143 27.50 -4.68 11.01
C VAL A 143 26.63 -5.90 11.29
N ILE A 144 26.40 -6.73 10.27
CA ILE A 144 25.55 -7.92 10.36
C ILE A 144 26.25 -9.14 9.76
N ALA A 145 26.01 -10.32 10.31
CA ALA A 145 26.56 -11.56 9.76
C ALA A 145 25.98 -11.86 8.37
N LYS A 146 26.85 -12.26 7.43
CA LYS A 146 26.45 -12.65 6.05
C LYS A 146 25.42 -13.77 6.04
N ASP A 147 25.57 -14.76 6.91
CA ASP A 147 24.66 -15.90 7.00
C ASP A 147 23.20 -15.47 7.27
N LYS A 148 22.99 -14.40 8.04
CA LYS A 148 21.64 -13.83 8.25
C LYS A 148 21.08 -13.24 6.96
N MET A 149 21.90 -12.57 6.16
CA MET A 149 21.47 -12.02 4.88
C MET A 149 21.20 -13.11 3.84
N GLU A 150 21.93 -14.22 3.87
CA GLU A 150 21.62 -15.40 3.05
C GLU A 150 20.31 -16.07 3.48
N GLN A 151 20.04 -16.13 4.79
CA GLN A 151 18.74 -16.58 5.30
C GLN A 151 17.61 -15.67 4.80
N VAL A 152 17.79 -14.35 4.85
CA VAL A 152 16.83 -13.39 4.30
C VAL A 152 16.55 -13.67 2.82
N ARG A 153 17.59 -13.84 1.99
CA ARG A 153 17.43 -14.18 0.56
C ARG A 153 16.67 -15.49 0.36
N THR A 154 16.94 -16.48 1.21
CA THR A 154 16.25 -17.78 1.16
C THR A 154 14.76 -17.66 1.48
N VAL A 155 14.40 -16.91 2.53
CA VAL A 155 12.99 -16.69 2.92
C VAL A 155 12.26 -15.81 1.91
N ALA A 156 12.93 -14.79 1.37
CA ALA A 156 12.38 -13.93 0.34
C ALA A 156 12.05 -14.72 -0.94
N GLY A 157 12.92 -15.66 -1.33
CA GLY A 157 12.77 -16.43 -2.56
C GLY A 157 13.13 -15.60 -3.80
N THR A 158 12.58 -15.96 -4.95
CA THR A 158 12.90 -15.34 -6.24
C THR A 158 11.98 -14.18 -6.63
N GLU A 159 10.79 -14.12 -6.03
CA GLU A 159 9.78 -13.11 -6.34
C GLU A 159 9.87 -11.93 -5.37
N PRO A 160 9.76 -10.68 -5.84
CA PRO A 160 9.74 -9.51 -4.96
C PRO A 160 8.67 -9.60 -3.87
N LEU A 161 8.98 -9.04 -2.69
CA LEU A 161 8.04 -8.99 -1.55
C LEU A 161 6.88 -8.02 -1.77
N VAL A 162 7.10 -7.00 -2.60
CA VAL A 162 6.10 -5.96 -2.87
C VAL A 162 5.87 -5.75 -4.35
N SER A 163 4.72 -5.17 -4.67
CA SER A 163 4.40 -4.73 -6.03
C SER A 163 3.64 -3.42 -6.01
N LEU A 164 3.88 -2.60 -7.03
CA LEU A 164 3.08 -1.41 -7.33
C LEU A 164 2.47 -1.57 -8.73
N THR A 165 1.17 -1.82 -8.75
CA THR A 165 0.40 -1.99 -10.00
C THR A 165 -0.23 -0.64 -10.37
N PRO A 166 0.12 -0.04 -11.52
CA PRO A 166 -0.50 1.21 -11.97
C PRO A 166 -2.02 1.06 -12.12
N PHE A 167 -2.76 2.14 -11.86
CA PHE A 167 -4.19 2.16 -12.17
C PHE A 167 -4.43 2.09 -13.67
N ARG A 168 -5.47 1.38 -14.07
CA ARG A 168 -5.89 1.27 -15.46
C ARG A 168 -6.75 2.47 -15.83
N SER A 169 -6.67 2.88 -17.10
CA SER A 169 -7.69 3.76 -17.68
C SER A 169 -8.99 2.96 -17.76
N MET A 170 -9.98 3.32 -16.95
CA MET A 170 -11.27 2.62 -16.88
C MET A 170 -12.43 3.60 -17.06
N LYS A 171 -13.54 3.05 -17.55
CA LYS A 171 -14.84 3.72 -17.60
C LYS A 171 -15.85 3.02 -16.69
N ALA A 172 -16.65 3.81 -15.98
CA ALA A 172 -17.69 3.31 -15.09
C ALA A 172 -19.09 3.59 -15.64
N GLY A 173 -19.95 2.58 -15.63
CA GLY A 173 -21.40 2.72 -15.77
C GLY A 173 -22.06 2.82 -14.40
N ILE A 174 -23.04 3.70 -14.24
CA ILE A 174 -23.83 3.86 -13.01
C ILE A 174 -25.29 3.50 -13.28
N VAL A 175 -25.85 2.62 -12.44
CA VAL A 175 -27.28 2.32 -12.39
C VAL A 175 -27.81 2.82 -11.06
N THR A 176 -28.70 3.82 -11.10
CA THR A 176 -29.36 4.32 -9.90
C THR A 176 -30.78 3.79 -9.86
N THR A 177 -31.09 2.99 -8.86
CA THR A 177 -32.43 2.43 -8.62
C THR A 177 -33.13 3.20 -7.52
N GLY A 178 -34.46 3.16 -7.54
CA GLY A 178 -35.33 3.86 -6.60
C GLY A 178 -36.43 4.62 -7.33
N ASN A 179 -37.68 4.23 -7.09
CA ASN A 179 -38.85 4.88 -7.69
C ASN A 179 -38.89 6.40 -7.43
N GLU A 180 -38.48 6.85 -6.25
CA GLU A 180 -38.42 8.25 -5.87
C GLU A 180 -37.46 9.08 -6.73
N VAL A 181 -36.33 8.51 -7.14
CA VAL A 181 -35.38 9.17 -8.05
C VAL A 181 -35.89 9.07 -9.50
N TYR A 182 -36.33 7.88 -9.91
CA TYR A 182 -36.81 7.63 -11.28
C TYR A 182 -38.01 8.53 -11.67
N TYR A 183 -38.97 8.72 -10.75
CA TYR A 183 -40.13 9.60 -10.97
C TYR A 183 -39.85 11.07 -10.64
N GLY A 184 -38.60 11.45 -10.33
CA GLY A 184 -38.21 12.83 -10.03
C GLY A 184 -38.83 13.41 -8.76
N ARG A 185 -39.16 12.55 -7.77
CA ARG A 185 -39.67 12.99 -6.46
C ARG A 185 -38.56 13.55 -5.58
N ILE A 186 -37.34 13.05 -5.75
CA ILE A 186 -36.12 13.56 -5.14
C ILE A 186 -34.99 13.61 -6.17
N GLU A 187 -33.94 14.37 -5.87
CA GLU A 187 -32.71 14.43 -6.69
C GLU A 187 -31.76 13.27 -6.34
N ASP A 188 -30.98 12.82 -7.32
CA ASP A 188 -29.92 11.84 -7.11
C ASP A 188 -28.69 12.49 -6.46
N THR A 189 -28.47 12.18 -5.18
CA THR A 189 -27.30 12.61 -4.42
C THR A 189 -26.20 11.54 -4.33
N PHE A 190 -26.41 10.33 -4.84
CA PHE A 190 -25.37 9.27 -4.89
C PHE A 190 -24.35 9.53 -5.98
N THR A 191 -24.83 9.79 -7.19
CA THR A 191 -23.97 9.88 -8.37
C THR A 191 -22.85 10.91 -8.23
N PRO A 192 -23.09 12.14 -7.72
CA PRO A 192 -22.01 13.11 -7.51
C PRO A 192 -20.89 12.59 -6.59
N VAL A 193 -21.24 11.85 -5.53
CA VAL A 193 -20.27 11.29 -4.57
C VAL A 193 -19.46 10.16 -5.20
N ILE A 194 -20.09 9.33 -6.03
CA ILE A 194 -19.39 8.27 -6.76
C ILE A 194 -18.44 8.85 -7.79
N VAL A 195 -18.88 9.85 -8.57
CA VAL A 195 -18.04 10.54 -9.56
C VAL A 195 -16.80 11.13 -8.89
N GLU A 196 -16.95 11.80 -7.73
CA GLU A 196 -15.82 12.31 -6.96
C GLU A 196 -14.83 11.19 -6.57
N LYS A 197 -15.35 10.08 -6.01
CA LYS A 197 -14.52 8.92 -5.61
C LYS A 197 -13.80 8.28 -6.79
N LEU A 198 -14.46 8.13 -7.94
CA LEU A 198 -13.89 7.57 -9.17
C LEU A 198 -12.81 8.47 -9.77
N SER A 199 -13.01 9.79 -9.75
CA SER A 199 -12.06 10.76 -10.31
C SER A 199 -10.68 10.70 -9.64
N ALA A 200 -10.61 10.32 -8.36
CA ALA A 200 -9.34 10.15 -7.63
C ALA A 200 -8.42 9.06 -8.23
N TYR A 201 -9.00 8.14 -9.02
CA TYR A 201 -8.33 7.06 -9.72
C TYR A 201 -8.26 7.30 -11.24
N GLY A 202 -8.71 8.46 -11.73
CA GLY A 202 -8.77 8.76 -13.17
C GLY A 202 -9.86 7.98 -13.92
N ILE A 203 -10.89 7.50 -13.22
CA ILE A 203 -12.00 6.74 -13.82
C ILE A 203 -13.11 7.71 -14.22
N GLU A 204 -13.52 7.65 -15.48
CA GLU A 204 -14.59 8.47 -16.03
C GLU A 204 -15.93 7.71 -16.02
N VAL A 205 -17.04 8.41 -15.76
CA VAL A 205 -18.37 7.82 -15.90
C VAL A 205 -18.80 7.91 -17.36
N CYS A 206 -19.00 6.76 -18.02
CA CYS A 206 -19.38 6.68 -19.43
C CYS A 206 -20.89 6.59 -19.65
N GLY A 207 -21.64 6.26 -18.61
CA GLY A 207 -23.10 6.16 -18.67
C GLY A 207 -23.72 6.17 -17.29
N HIS A 208 -24.87 6.84 -17.16
CA HIS A 208 -25.68 6.88 -15.95
C HIS A 208 -27.13 6.67 -16.34
N ILE A 209 -27.77 5.63 -15.80
CA ILE A 209 -29.16 5.27 -16.11
C ILE A 209 -29.95 5.16 -14.80
N LEU A 210 -31.08 5.85 -14.76
CA LEU A 210 -32.05 5.73 -13.67
C LEU A 210 -33.03 4.59 -13.98
N CYS A 211 -33.29 3.73 -13.01
CA CYS A 211 -34.25 2.64 -13.10
C CYS A 211 -35.29 2.71 -11.98
N ASP A 212 -36.52 2.31 -12.28
CA ASP A 212 -37.51 1.95 -11.26
C ASP A 212 -37.11 0.64 -10.56
N ASP A 213 -37.80 0.28 -9.48
CA ASP A 213 -37.51 -0.95 -8.70
C ASP A 213 -38.01 -2.23 -9.38
N ASN A 214 -37.88 -2.29 -10.71
CA ASN A 214 -38.16 -3.47 -11.52
C ASN A 214 -36.87 -4.25 -11.78
N MET A 215 -36.83 -5.47 -11.25
CA MET A 215 -35.63 -6.33 -11.31
C MET A 215 -35.13 -6.63 -12.73
N ASP A 216 -36.04 -6.85 -13.69
CA ASP A 216 -35.68 -7.18 -15.07
C ASP A 216 -35.06 -5.98 -15.77
N LYS A 217 -35.64 -4.79 -15.61
CA LYS A 217 -35.08 -3.53 -16.15
C LYS A 217 -33.72 -3.19 -15.56
N ILE A 218 -33.51 -3.42 -14.26
CA ILE A 218 -32.20 -3.21 -13.62
C ILE A 218 -31.18 -4.17 -14.26
N THR A 219 -31.56 -5.44 -14.45
CA THR A 219 -30.70 -6.46 -15.09
C THR A 219 -30.31 -6.06 -16.50
N GLU A 220 -31.30 -5.69 -17.33
CA GLU A 220 -31.10 -5.23 -18.71
C GLU A 220 -30.20 -3.99 -18.77
N THR A 221 -30.36 -3.06 -17.83
CA THR A 221 -29.57 -1.83 -17.76
C THR A 221 -28.11 -2.10 -17.43
N ILE A 222 -27.84 -3.01 -16.47
CA ILE A 222 -26.47 -3.42 -16.15
C ILE A 222 -25.80 -4.05 -17.37
N LEU A 223 -26.50 -4.97 -18.05
CA LEU A 223 -25.98 -5.63 -19.25
C LEU A 223 -25.75 -4.63 -20.39
N LYS A 224 -26.66 -3.68 -20.60
CA LYS A 224 -26.51 -2.62 -21.59
C LYS A 224 -25.27 -1.75 -21.34
N LEU A 225 -25.06 -1.27 -20.11
CA LEU A 225 -23.87 -0.46 -19.79
C LEU A 225 -22.57 -1.23 -20.03
N LYS A 226 -22.58 -2.55 -19.75
CA LYS A 226 -21.47 -3.43 -20.07
C LYS A 226 -21.24 -3.53 -21.58
N GLU A 227 -22.30 -3.75 -22.36
CA GLU A 227 -22.24 -3.79 -23.83
C GLU A 227 -21.78 -2.46 -24.45
N ASP A 228 -22.18 -1.34 -23.85
CA ASP A 228 -21.77 0.02 -24.24
C ASP A 228 -20.30 0.33 -23.87
N GLY A 229 -19.58 -0.63 -23.27
CA GLY A 229 -18.14 -0.58 -23.03
C GLY A 229 -17.73 -0.05 -21.66
N ALA A 230 -18.58 -0.17 -20.64
CA ALA A 230 -18.17 0.09 -19.25
C ALA A 230 -17.21 -1.00 -18.74
N ASP A 231 -16.05 -0.59 -18.21
CA ASP A 231 -15.07 -1.48 -17.56
C ASP A 231 -15.45 -1.83 -16.12
N MET A 232 -16.44 -1.14 -15.55
CA MET A 232 -17.08 -1.47 -14.27
C MET A 232 -18.50 -0.95 -14.22
N ILE A 233 -19.37 -1.62 -13.48
CA ILE A 233 -20.75 -1.16 -13.25
C ILE A 233 -21.00 -0.98 -11.75
N LEU A 234 -21.53 0.18 -11.38
CA LEU A 234 -21.87 0.55 -10.00
C LEU A 234 -23.38 0.71 -9.90
N CYS A 235 -24.02 -0.11 -9.07
CA CYS A 235 -25.44 -0.02 -8.79
C CYS A 235 -25.64 0.67 -7.44
N THR A 236 -26.48 1.70 -7.40
CA THR A 236 -26.87 2.42 -6.18
C THR A 236 -28.36 2.37 -5.97
N GLY A 237 -28.80 2.44 -4.72
CA GLY A 237 -30.22 2.27 -4.40
C GLY A 237 -30.61 0.79 -4.35
N GLY A 238 -31.64 0.49 -3.56
CA GLY A 238 -32.16 -0.88 -3.43
C GLY A 238 -31.13 -1.92 -2.98
N MET A 239 -30.21 -1.58 -2.06
CA MET A 239 -29.08 -2.41 -1.61
C MET A 239 -29.15 -2.87 -0.15
N SER A 240 -30.25 -2.61 0.54
CA SER A 240 -30.59 -3.05 1.90
C SER A 240 -31.00 -4.53 1.95
N VAL A 241 -31.35 -5.00 3.15
CA VAL A 241 -31.95 -6.32 3.39
C VAL A 241 -33.45 -6.37 3.09
N ASP A 242 -34.02 -5.25 2.66
CA ASP A 242 -35.46 -5.09 2.54
C ASP A 242 -36.02 -5.96 1.40
N PRO A 243 -37.19 -6.59 1.54
CA PRO A 243 -37.71 -7.52 0.53
C PRO A 243 -38.01 -6.89 -0.84
N ASP A 244 -38.20 -5.56 -0.87
CA ASP A 244 -38.42 -4.75 -2.06
C ASP A 244 -37.12 -4.34 -2.76
N ASP A 245 -35.96 -4.54 -2.12
CA ASP A 245 -34.66 -4.23 -2.71
C ASP A 245 -34.27 -5.26 -3.78
N ARG A 246 -34.48 -4.86 -5.03
CA ARG A 246 -34.29 -5.72 -6.21
C ARG A 246 -32.87 -5.71 -6.75
N THR A 247 -32.03 -4.75 -6.37
CA THR A 247 -30.69 -4.57 -6.97
C THR A 247 -29.79 -5.82 -6.79
N PRO A 248 -29.67 -6.46 -5.61
CA PRO A 248 -28.88 -7.67 -5.45
C PRO A 248 -29.37 -8.83 -6.33
N GLY A 249 -30.69 -8.98 -6.46
CA GLY A 249 -31.33 -9.97 -7.32
C GLY A 249 -31.05 -9.69 -8.80
N ALA A 250 -31.15 -8.44 -9.22
CA ALA A 250 -30.87 -8.01 -10.59
C ALA A 250 -29.40 -8.25 -10.96
N ILE A 251 -28.44 -7.90 -10.09
CA ILE A 251 -27.02 -8.20 -10.33
C ILE A 251 -26.81 -9.70 -10.50
N LYS A 252 -27.44 -10.55 -9.66
CA LYS A 252 -27.37 -12.00 -9.82
C LYS A 252 -27.95 -12.47 -11.16
N ASN A 253 -29.05 -11.88 -11.62
CA ASN A 253 -29.71 -12.24 -12.89
C ASN A 253 -28.87 -11.92 -14.13
N THR A 254 -27.89 -11.01 -14.04
CA THR A 254 -26.95 -10.74 -15.14
C THR A 254 -26.05 -11.93 -15.49
N GLY A 255 -26.02 -12.97 -14.63
CA GLY A 255 -25.11 -14.10 -14.77
C GLY A 255 -23.71 -13.86 -14.20
N ALA A 256 -23.42 -12.65 -13.68
CA ALA A 256 -22.17 -12.38 -13.00
C ALA A 256 -21.98 -13.29 -11.78
N ARG A 257 -20.77 -13.82 -11.61
CA ARG A 257 -20.38 -14.63 -10.46
C ARG A 257 -20.32 -13.74 -9.22
N ILE A 258 -21.23 -13.96 -8.29
CA ILE A 258 -21.24 -13.29 -6.99
C ILE A 258 -20.00 -13.74 -6.19
N VAL A 259 -19.14 -12.79 -5.84
CA VAL A 259 -18.03 -13.01 -4.90
C VAL A 259 -18.56 -12.93 -3.48
N SER A 260 -19.33 -11.89 -3.20
CA SER A 260 -19.94 -11.68 -1.89
C SER A 260 -21.19 -10.82 -2.00
N TYR A 261 -22.22 -11.18 -1.24
CA TYR A 261 -23.23 -10.22 -0.80
C TYR A 261 -23.03 -10.00 0.70
N GLY A 262 -22.60 -8.80 1.02
CA GLY A 262 -22.18 -8.36 2.33
C GLY A 262 -20.67 -8.41 2.55
N ALA A 263 -20.18 -7.55 3.44
CA ALA A 263 -18.78 -7.46 3.84
C ALA A 263 -18.68 -7.21 5.36
N PRO A 264 -17.67 -7.76 6.05
CA PRO A 264 -17.43 -7.50 7.47
C PRO A 264 -16.81 -6.10 7.68
N VAL A 265 -17.45 -5.07 7.13
CA VAL A 265 -16.97 -3.68 7.14
C VAL A 265 -18.14 -2.76 7.50
N LEU A 266 -17.89 -1.83 8.42
CA LEU A 266 -18.83 -0.80 8.83
C LEU A 266 -18.15 0.57 8.70
N PRO A 267 -18.67 1.49 7.86
CA PRO A 267 -19.90 1.40 7.06
C PRO A 267 -19.71 0.62 5.75
N GLY A 268 -20.78 -0.08 5.33
CA GLY A 268 -20.80 -0.82 4.06
C GLY A 268 -21.21 -2.29 4.14
N ALA A 269 -21.80 -2.74 5.25
CA ALA A 269 -22.04 -4.16 5.50
C ALA A 269 -22.85 -4.89 4.40
N MET A 270 -23.70 -4.18 3.65
CA MET A 270 -24.53 -4.73 2.57
C MET A 270 -23.92 -4.59 1.16
N PHE A 271 -22.62 -4.33 1.07
CA PHE A 271 -21.92 -4.25 -0.21
C PHE A 271 -21.95 -5.56 -0.98
N LEU A 272 -22.23 -5.49 -2.27
CA LEU A 272 -22.20 -6.64 -3.17
C LEU A 272 -21.07 -6.48 -4.16
N LEU A 273 -20.30 -7.55 -4.36
CA LEU A 273 -19.30 -7.64 -5.43
C LEU A 273 -19.56 -8.89 -6.27
N ALA A 274 -19.61 -8.70 -7.59
CA ALA A 274 -19.71 -9.74 -8.58
C ALA A 274 -18.75 -9.46 -9.75
N TYR A 275 -18.40 -10.50 -10.50
CA TYR A 275 -17.61 -10.37 -11.72
C TYR A 275 -18.29 -11.11 -12.87
N PHE A 276 -18.33 -10.49 -14.05
CA PHE A 276 -18.62 -11.18 -15.30
C PHE A 276 -17.49 -12.15 -15.67
N GLU A 277 -17.74 -13.02 -16.65
CA GLU A 277 -16.77 -14.03 -17.11
C GLU A 277 -15.46 -13.41 -17.62
N ASP A 278 -15.53 -12.21 -18.24
CA ASP A 278 -14.37 -11.45 -18.71
C ASP A 278 -13.64 -10.66 -17.61
N GLY A 279 -14.08 -10.79 -16.35
CA GLY A 279 -13.50 -10.09 -15.21
C GLY A 279 -14.05 -8.67 -14.98
N THR A 280 -15.05 -8.23 -15.72
CA THR A 280 -15.70 -6.93 -15.49
C THR A 280 -16.45 -6.94 -14.15
N PRO A 281 -16.15 -6.05 -13.19
CA PRO A 281 -16.83 -5.98 -11.90
C PRO A 281 -18.22 -5.34 -12.00
N VAL A 282 -19.16 -5.87 -11.21
CA VAL A 282 -20.43 -5.22 -10.87
C VAL A 282 -20.52 -5.10 -9.37
N MET A 283 -20.75 -3.89 -8.87
CA MET A 283 -20.80 -3.61 -7.45
C MET A 283 -22.13 -2.99 -7.04
N GLY A 284 -22.74 -3.55 -5.99
CA GLY A 284 -23.90 -2.96 -5.33
C GLY A 284 -23.46 -2.12 -4.14
N LEU A 285 -23.75 -0.81 -4.18
CA LEU A 285 -23.28 0.16 -3.21
C LEU A 285 -24.37 0.52 -2.19
N PRO A 286 -24.18 0.24 -0.89
CA PRO A 286 -25.15 0.58 0.14
C PRO A 286 -25.23 2.10 0.37
N GLY A 287 -26.36 2.55 0.95
CA GLY A 287 -26.65 3.97 1.12
C GLY A 287 -25.63 4.78 1.93
N CYS A 288 -24.84 4.11 2.77
CA CYS A 288 -23.76 4.77 3.49
C CYS A 288 -22.69 5.41 2.62
N VAL A 289 -22.54 4.98 1.36
CA VAL A 289 -21.59 5.56 0.41
C VAL A 289 -21.86 7.05 0.15
N MET A 290 -23.11 7.51 0.25
CA MET A 290 -23.45 8.93 0.07
C MET A 290 -22.88 9.84 1.15
N TYR A 291 -22.91 9.41 2.41
CA TYR A 291 -22.66 10.30 3.55
C TYR A 291 -21.40 9.96 4.33
N ALA A 292 -20.89 8.73 4.24
CA ALA A 292 -19.64 8.35 4.87
C ALA A 292 -18.46 8.64 3.92
N LYS A 293 -17.44 9.35 4.44
CA LYS A 293 -16.23 9.65 3.67
C LYS A 293 -15.47 8.39 3.24
N ALA A 294 -15.44 7.36 4.08
CA ALA A 294 -14.81 6.07 3.81
C ALA A 294 -15.77 4.93 4.14
N THR A 295 -15.86 3.95 3.24
CA THR A 295 -16.71 2.76 3.31
C THR A 295 -15.95 1.55 2.75
N VAL A 296 -16.57 0.38 2.76
CA VAL A 296 -16.05 -0.80 2.02
C VAL A 296 -15.76 -0.51 0.55
N PHE A 297 -16.52 0.38 -0.11
CA PHE A 297 -16.25 0.73 -1.50
C PHE A 297 -14.86 1.36 -1.65
N ASP A 298 -14.46 2.21 -0.70
CA ASP A 298 -13.15 2.85 -0.68
C ASP A 298 -12.00 1.87 -0.41
N LEU A 299 -12.28 0.72 0.22
CA LEU A 299 -11.32 -0.37 0.44
C LEU A 299 -11.18 -1.29 -0.78
N VAL A 300 -12.26 -1.47 -1.54
CA VAL A 300 -12.31 -2.38 -2.70
C VAL A 300 -11.87 -1.68 -3.99
N LEU A 301 -12.26 -0.41 -4.17
CA LEU A 301 -12.04 0.35 -5.40
C LEU A 301 -10.57 0.41 -5.84
N PRO A 302 -9.55 0.60 -4.96
CA PRO A 302 -8.15 0.59 -5.38
C PRO A 302 -7.73 -0.68 -6.12
N SER A 303 -8.18 -1.85 -5.64
CA SER A 303 -7.84 -3.13 -6.26
C SER A 303 -8.52 -3.26 -7.62
N VAL A 304 -9.79 -2.88 -7.70
CA VAL A 304 -10.55 -2.90 -8.95
C VAL A 304 -9.98 -1.92 -9.98
N ALA A 305 -9.58 -0.72 -9.57
CA ALA A 305 -8.97 0.30 -10.44
C ALA A 305 -7.62 -0.15 -11.01
N ALA A 306 -6.88 -1.01 -10.31
CA ALA A 306 -5.67 -1.65 -10.82
C ALA A 306 -5.96 -2.91 -11.67
N GLY A 307 -7.25 -3.29 -11.80
CA GLY A 307 -7.72 -4.52 -12.45
C GLY A 307 -7.26 -5.78 -11.74
N VAL A 308 -7.14 -5.72 -10.41
CA VAL A 308 -6.87 -6.86 -9.53
C VAL A 308 -8.22 -7.36 -9.00
N GLU A 309 -8.55 -8.62 -9.29
CA GLU A 309 -9.77 -9.25 -8.78
C GLU A 309 -9.74 -9.33 -7.25
N VAL A 310 -10.83 -8.90 -6.61
CA VAL A 310 -11.01 -9.01 -5.16
C VAL A 310 -11.75 -10.30 -4.84
N THR A 311 -11.11 -11.14 -4.04
CA THR A 311 -11.63 -12.46 -3.66
C THR A 311 -12.52 -12.40 -2.42
N LYS A 312 -13.36 -13.42 -2.25
CA LYS A 312 -14.15 -13.60 -1.02
C LYS A 312 -13.27 -13.69 0.23
N LYS A 313 -12.10 -14.33 0.11
CA LYS A 313 -11.12 -14.42 1.21
C LYS A 313 -10.65 -13.03 1.63
N GLN A 314 -10.23 -12.18 0.69
CA GLN A 314 -9.82 -10.80 0.98
C GLN A 314 -10.93 -9.99 1.65
N LEU A 315 -12.17 -10.06 1.15
CA LEU A 315 -13.31 -9.39 1.79
C LEU A 315 -13.54 -9.88 3.22
N SER A 316 -13.43 -11.19 3.48
CA SER A 316 -13.56 -11.75 4.83
C SER A 316 -12.47 -11.26 5.79
N HIS A 317 -11.23 -11.10 5.31
CA HIS A 317 -10.12 -10.60 6.13
C HIS A 317 -10.33 -9.14 6.58
N MET A 318 -11.09 -8.33 5.82
CA MET A 318 -11.43 -6.95 6.19
C MET A 318 -12.13 -6.82 7.54
N GLY A 319 -12.66 -7.92 8.11
CA GLY A 319 -13.25 -7.91 9.45
C GLY A 319 -12.29 -7.43 10.54
N ASN A 320 -10.98 -7.70 10.37
CA ASN A 320 -9.96 -7.16 11.26
C ASN A 320 -9.57 -5.74 10.79
N GLY A 321 -10.07 -4.70 11.46
CA GLY A 321 -9.82 -3.30 11.06
C GLY A 321 -10.93 -2.67 10.21
N GLY A 322 -11.96 -3.43 9.81
CA GLY A 322 -13.10 -2.96 9.02
C GLY A 322 -14.13 -2.10 9.78
N PHE A 323 -13.81 -1.61 10.98
CA PHE A 323 -14.73 -0.77 11.77
C PHE A 323 -14.27 0.70 11.75
N CYS A 324 -14.97 1.54 11.00
CA CYS A 324 -14.68 2.97 10.89
C CYS A 324 -15.16 3.72 12.14
N LEU A 325 -14.28 4.53 12.71
CA LEU A 325 -14.55 5.30 13.93
C LEU A 325 -15.32 6.61 13.68
N GLY A 326 -15.58 6.99 12.42
CA GLY A 326 -16.33 8.20 12.09
C GLY A 326 -15.67 9.52 12.55
N CYS A 327 -14.34 9.58 12.54
CA CYS A 327 -13.56 10.72 13.03
C CYS A 327 -13.95 12.06 12.35
N LYS A 328 -13.86 13.15 13.11
CA LYS A 328 -14.08 14.54 12.64
C LYS A 328 -12.88 15.40 13.06
N PRO A 329 -11.98 15.82 12.14
CA PRO A 329 -12.00 15.56 10.69
C PRO A 329 -11.75 14.09 10.34
N CYS A 330 -12.13 13.69 9.11
CA CYS A 330 -11.84 12.36 8.59
C CYS A 330 -10.34 12.25 8.27
N HIS A 331 -9.71 11.15 8.67
CA HIS A 331 -8.28 10.91 8.45
C HIS A 331 -7.98 9.78 7.45
N TYR A 332 -9.00 9.16 6.85
CA TYR A 332 -8.82 8.14 5.83
C TYR A 332 -8.03 8.70 4.62
N PRO A 333 -7.06 7.98 4.04
CA PRO A 333 -6.64 6.60 4.36
C PRO A 333 -5.59 6.48 5.48
N ASN A 334 -5.15 7.58 6.08
CA ASN A 334 -4.16 7.61 7.16
C ASN A 334 -4.81 7.37 8.54
N CYS A 335 -5.62 6.32 8.66
CA CYS A 335 -6.21 5.85 9.90
C CYS A 335 -6.25 4.31 9.92
N GLY A 336 -6.69 3.69 11.03
CA GLY A 336 -6.73 2.23 11.15
C GLY A 336 -7.85 1.53 10.36
N PHE A 337 -8.70 2.26 9.63
CA PHE A 337 -9.85 1.68 8.93
C PHE A 337 -9.42 0.91 7.67
N GLY A 338 -9.79 -0.37 7.60
CA GLY A 338 -9.47 -1.26 6.49
C GLY A 338 -8.06 -1.85 6.53
N ASN A 339 -7.29 -1.54 7.57
CA ASN A 339 -5.96 -2.10 7.76
C ASN A 339 -6.06 -3.42 8.51
N CYS A 340 -5.87 -4.52 7.79
CA CYS A 340 -5.70 -5.84 8.37
C CYS A 340 -4.21 -6.12 8.60
N LEU A 341 -3.88 -6.77 9.72
CA LEU A 341 -2.61 -7.47 9.89
C LEU A 341 -2.61 -8.74 9.04
#